data_AF-A0A7C3HT70-F1
#
_entry.id   AF-A0A7C3HT70-F1
#
_cell.length_a   1.000
_cell.length_b   1.000
_cell.length_c   1.000
_cell.angle_alpha   90.00
_cell.angle_beta   90.00
_cell.angle_gamma   90.00
#
_symmetry.space_group_name_H-M   'P 1'
#
loop_
_entity.id
_entity.type
_entity.pdbx_description
1 polymer ?
#
loop_
_entity_poly.entity_id
_entity_poly.type
_entity_poly.pdbx_seq_one_letter_code
_entity_poly.pdbx_strand_id
1 'polypeptide(L)'
;MKTGVLRDEPSAKDFPELRQQVDAIRRARPGKLAYINLFPNYANLNTLGTTTYEEYVLRFLEEVDVDVLSMDHYPLFKPGADGRDKYCENLDVMRRFSLKNGIPFWNFFNIMPFGPHTDPTEDQVRWQIFTS
;
A
#
# COMPACT_ATOMS: atom_id res chain seq x y z
N MET A 1 23.25 0.62 -10.88
CA MET A 1 21.80 0.82 -10.61
C MET A 1 21.39 -0.13 -9.48
N LYS A 2 21.13 0.39 -8.28
CA LYS A 2 20.72 -0.41 -7.10
C LYS A 2 19.29 -0.91 -7.33
N THR A 3 19.02 -2.19 -7.13
CA THR A 3 17.64 -2.73 -7.03
C THR A 3 17.08 -2.25 -5.68
N GLY A 4 16.24 -1.24 -5.70
CA GLY A 4 15.56 -0.69 -4.52
C GLY A 4 14.13 -0.30 -4.87
N VAL A 5 13.42 0.28 -3.89
CA VAL A 5 12.06 0.84 -4.08
C VAL A 5 12.05 1.77 -5.31
N LEU A 6 11.11 1.55 -6.21
CA LEU A 6 10.91 2.34 -7.42
C LEU A 6 10.15 3.62 -7.08
N ARG A 7 9.08 3.51 -6.31
CA ARG A 7 8.30 4.65 -5.82
C ARG A 7 7.59 4.32 -4.51
N ASP A 8 7.49 5.31 -3.66
CA ASP A 8 6.66 5.29 -2.47
C ASP A 8 5.52 6.28 -2.67
N GLU A 9 4.31 5.83 -2.34
CA GLU A 9 3.06 6.59 -2.36
C GLU A 9 2.84 7.45 -3.63
N PRO A 10 2.68 6.83 -4.81
CA PRO A 10 2.44 7.56 -6.06
C PRO A 10 1.01 8.09 -6.19
N SER A 11 0.85 9.21 -6.89
CA SER A 11 -0.48 9.65 -7.35
C SER A 11 -0.86 8.88 -8.62
N ALA A 12 -2.16 8.73 -8.92
CA ALA A 12 -2.61 8.02 -10.11
C ALA A 12 -2.16 8.65 -11.44
N LYS A 13 -1.75 9.92 -11.44
CA LYS A 13 -1.14 10.57 -12.60
C LYS A 13 0.27 10.04 -12.91
N ASP A 14 0.94 9.43 -11.93
CA ASP A 14 2.31 8.92 -12.05
C ASP A 14 2.31 7.49 -12.65
N PHE A 15 1.18 6.78 -12.63
CA PHE A 15 1.06 5.37 -13.03
C PHE A 15 1.58 5.08 -14.45
N PRO A 16 1.30 5.91 -15.49
CA PRO A 16 1.82 5.64 -16.82
C PRO A 16 3.36 5.67 -16.90
N GLU A 17 4.02 6.53 -16.13
CA GLU A 17 5.48 6.57 -16.06
C GLU A 17 6.01 5.36 -15.29
N LEU A 18 5.38 5.02 -14.17
CA LEU A 18 5.77 3.85 -13.37
C LEU A 18 5.70 2.56 -14.18
N ARG A 19 4.70 2.39 -15.06
CA ARG A 19 4.64 1.26 -15.99
C ARG A 19 5.90 1.13 -16.84
N GLN A 20 6.35 2.23 -17.42
CA GLN A 20 7.56 2.25 -18.26
C GLN A 20 8.80 1.86 -17.45
N GLN A 21 8.88 2.29 -16.19
CA GLN A 21 9.97 1.96 -15.28
C GLN A 21 9.94 0.48 -14.87
N VAL A 22 8.76 -0.06 -14.54
CA VAL A 22 8.54 -1.50 -14.28
C VAL A 22 9.00 -2.33 -15.48
N ASP A 23 8.61 -1.95 -16.70
CA ASP A 23 9.03 -2.63 -17.93
C ASP A 23 10.53 -2.55 -18.20
N ALA A 24 11.14 -1.41 -17.92
CA ALA A 24 12.58 -1.24 -18.04
C ALA A 24 13.33 -2.17 -17.06
N ILE A 25 12.87 -2.26 -15.80
CA ILE A 25 13.44 -3.17 -14.81
C ILE A 25 13.25 -4.63 -15.24
N ARG A 26 12.03 -5.01 -15.64
CA ARG A 26 11.71 -6.40 -16.03
C ARG A 26 12.54 -6.85 -17.24
N ARG A 27 12.75 -5.97 -18.23
CA ARG A 27 13.63 -6.24 -19.38
C ARG A 27 15.11 -6.31 -18.99
N ALA A 28 15.60 -5.36 -18.20
CA ALA A 28 17.02 -5.29 -17.84
C ALA A 28 17.41 -6.36 -16.81
N ARG A 29 16.47 -6.80 -15.97
CA ARG A 29 16.67 -7.69 -14.83
C ARG A 29 15.48 -8.62 -14.64
N PRO A 30 15.29 -9.63 -15.51
CA PRO A 30 14.22 -10.60 -15.36
C PRO A 30 14.21 -11.24 -13.97
N GLY A 31 13.03 -11.34 -13.36
CA GLY A 31 12.83 -11.90 -12.02
C GLY A 31 13.22 -10.99 -10.85
N LYS A 32 13.60 -9.72 -11.10
CA LYS A 32 13.75 -8.74 -10.02
C LYS A 32 12.46 -7.96 -9.80
N LEU A 33 12.11 -7.80 -8.52
CA LEU A 33 10.96 -7.05 -8.05
C LEU A 33 11.09 -5.56 -8.39
N ALA A 34 10.09 -5.01 -9.10
CA ALA A 34 9.91 -3.57 -9.27
C ALA A 34 8.97 -3.06 -8.15
N TYR A 35 9.54 -2.81 -6.98
CA TYR A 35 8.74 -2.56 -5.77
C TYR A 35 8.17 -1.13 -5.73
N ILE A 36 6.85 -1.03 -5.54
CA ILE A 36 6.12 0.21 -5.35
C ILE A 36 5.18 0.04 -4.15
N ASN A 37 5.15 1.03 -3.26
CA ASN A 37 4.26 1.06 -2.10
C ASN A 37 3.17 2.12 -2.31
N LEU A 38 1.90 1.78 -2.09
CA LEU A 38 0.76 2.67 -2.30
C LEU A 38 0.45 3.49 -1.05
N PHE A 39 -0.18 4.65 -1.28
CA PHE A 39 -0.94 5.32 -0.23
C PHE A 39 -2.01 4.37 0.34
N PRO A 40 -2.26 4.40 1.66
CA PRO A 40 -3.44 3.78 2.26
C PRO A 40 -4.67 4.71 2.14
N ASN A 41 -5.84 4.20 2.53
CA ASN A 41 -7.14 4.87 2.38
C ASN A 41 -7.33 6.12 3.27
N TYR A 42 -6.35 6.48 4.10
CA TYR A 42 -6.34 7.76 4.79
C TYR A 42 -5.80 8.92 3.96
N ALA A 43 -5.13 8.64 2.84
CA ALA A 43 -4.67 9.68 1.94
C ALA A 43 -5.87 10.40 1.31
N ASN A 44 -5.71 11.70 1.09
CA ASN A 44 -6.74 12.52 0.47
C ASN A 44 -6.94 12.10 -1.00
N LEU A 45 -8.19 11.98 -1.44
CA LEU A 45 -8.57 11.71 -2.84
C LEU A 45 -7.89 12.64 -3.86
N ASN A 46 -7.68 13.91 -3.51
CA ASN A 46 -6.93 14.85 -4.37
C ASN A 46 -5.46 14.42 -4.56
N THR A 47 -4.84 13.86 -3.52
CA THR A 47 -3.48 13.32 -3.59
C THR A 47 -3.47 12.03 -4.40
N LEU A 48 -4.45 11.15 -4.19
CA LEU A 48 -4.61 9.91 -4.94
C LEU A 48 -4.86 10.17 -6.43
N GLY A 49 -5.54 11.26 -6.78
CA GLY A 49 -5.90 11.59 -8.16
C GLY A 49 -7.06 10.74 -8.71
N THR A 50 -7.97 10.31 -7.84
CA THR A 50 -9.15 9.48 -8.14
C THR A 50 -10.34 9.88 -7.27
N THR A 51 -11.52 9.38 -7.60
CA THR A 51 -12.76 9.70 -6.86
C THR A 51 -12.98 8.78 -5.65
N THR A 52 -12.41 7.57 -5.66
CA THR A 52 -12.45 6.63 -4.55
C THR A 52 -11.13 5.90 -4.38
N TYR A 53 -10.88 5.37 -3.17
CA TYR A 53 -9.71 4.55 -2.92
C TYR A 53 -9.70 3.25 -3.74
N GLU A 54 -10.88 2.68 -4.00
CA GLU A 54 -11.00 1.46 -4.80
C GLU A 54 -10.67 1.69 -6.27
N GLU A 55 -11.07 2.85 -6.81
CA GLU A 55 -10.66 3.30 -8.14
C GLU A 55 -9.14 3.45 -8.21
N TYR A 56 -8.52 4.05 -7.18
CA TYR A 56 -7.06 4.19 -7.09
C TYR A 56 -6.34 2.84 -7.15
N VAL A 57 -6.75 1.86 -6.34
CA VAL A 57 -6.13 0.52 -6.31
C VAL A 57 -6.39 -0.22 -7.62
N LEU A 58 -7.60 -0.15 -8.18
CA LEU A 58 -7.91 -0.77 -9.47
C LEU A 58 -7.03 -0.22 -10.59
N ARG A 59 -6.97 1.11 -10.72
CA ARG A 59 -6.15 1.77 -11.74
C ARG A 59 -4.68 1.44 -11.60
N PHE A 60 -4.16 1.38 -10.38
CA PHE A 60 -2.76 0.99 -10.15
C PHE A 60 -2.46 -0.40 -10.70
N LEU A 61 -3.33 -1.37 -10.44
CA LEU A 61 -3.15 -2.75 -10.88
C LEU A 61 -3.28 -2.89 -12.41
N GLU A 62 -4.24 -2.17 -13.01
CA GLU A 62 -4.46 -2.20 -14.46
C GLU A 62 -3.37 -1.46 -15.24
N GLU A 63 -2.87 -0.33 -14.72
CA GLU A 63 -1.94 0.54 -15.43
C GLU A 63 -0.47 0.15 -15.21
N VAL A 64 -0.09 -0.30 -14.01
CA VAL A 64 1.33 -0.42 -13.60
C VAL A 64 1.90 -1.84 -13.72
N ASP A 65 1.05 -2.89 -13.64
CA ASP A 65 1.46 -4.31 -13.77
C ASP A 65 2.56 -4.72 -12.77
N VAL A 66 2.27 -4.49 -11.50
CA VAL A 66 3.18 -4.73 -10.38
C VAL A 66 3.27 -6.20 -9.97
N ASP A 67 4.41 -6.57 -9.37
CA ASP A 67 4.63 -7.93 -8.89
C ASP A 67 4.05 -8.17 -7.47
N VAL A 68 3.80 -7.10 -6.70
CA VAL A 68 3.23 -7.13 -5.35
C VAL A 68 2.34 -5.91 -5.13
N LEU A 69 1.20 -6.09 -4.47
CA LEU A 69 0.38 -5.00 -3.97
C LEU A 69 0.81 -4.68 -2.54
N SER A 70 1.23 -3.44 -2.28
CA SER A 70 1.80 -3.04 -0.98
C SER A 70 1.24 -1.70 -0.52
N MET A 71 1.07 -1.56 0.80
CA MET A 71 0.85 -0.29 1.48
C MET A 71 1.41 -0.34 2.90
N ASP A 72 1.41 0.80 3.57
CA ASP A 72 1.62 0.91 5.00
C ASP A 72 0.47 1.69 5.66
N HIS A 73 -0.46 0.97 6.27
CA HIS A 73 -1.56 1.59 7.02
C HIS A 73 -1.30 1.45 8.52
N TYR A 74 -1.06 2.57 9.19
CA TYR A 74 -0.84 2.58 10.64
C TYR A 74 -2.09 3.07 11.40
N PRO A 75 -2.88 2.18 12.04
CA PRO A 75 -4.04 2.58 12.82
C PRO A 75 -3.63 3.32 14.10
N LEU A 76 -4.44 4.29 14.51
CA LEU A 76 -4.31 4.91 15.83
C LEU A 76 -5.02 4.05 16.87
N PHE A 77 -4.39 3.89 18.04
CA PHE A 77 -4.95 3.18 19.19
C PHE A 77 -5.13 4.12 20.38
N LYS A 78 -5.92 5.20 20.22
CA LYS A 78 -6.18 6.17 21.28
C LYS A 78 -7.67 6.19 21.67
N PRO A 79 -8.02 6.38 22.95
CA PRO A 79 -9.41 6.43 23.40
C PRO A 79 -10.31 7.45 22.65
N GLY A 80 -9.74 8.52 22.09
CA GLY A 80 -10.45 9.52 21.29
C GLY A 80 -10.10 9.54 19.79
N ALA A 81 -9.28 8.59 19.33
CA ALA A 81 -8.88 8.45 17.94
C ALA A 81 -8.50 6.97 17.69
N ASP A 82 -9.49 6.20 17.25
CA ASP A 82 -9.37 4.78 16.94
C ASP A 82 -9.41 4.58 15.43
N GLY A 83 -8.32 4.07 14.86
CA GLY A 83 -8.18 3.87 13.41
C GLY A 83 -8.49 2.45 12.94
N ARG A 84 -8.92 1.55 13.82
CA ARG A 84 -9.06 0.12 13.50
C ARG A 84 -10.07 -0.17 12.41
N ASP A 85 -11.22 0.51 12.41
CA ASP A 85 -12.24 0.31 11.37
C ASP A 85 -11.70 0.67 10.00
N LYS A 86 -11.06 1.83 9.89
CA LYS A 86 -10.46 2.31 8.64
C LYS A 86 -9.31 1.42 8.16
N TYR A 87 -8.54 0.85 9.09
CA TYR A 87 -7.53 -0.17 8.79
C TYR A 87 -8.16 -1.43 8.18
N CYS A 88 -9.21 -1.97 8.81
CA CYS A 88 -9.96 -3.11 8.29
C CYS A 88 -10.59 -2.84 6.91
N GLU A 89 -11.17 -1.66 6.69
CA GLU A 89 -11.67 -1.23 5.38
C GLU A 89 -10.56 -1.22 4.32
N ASN A 90 -9.36 -0.75 4.68
CA ASN A 90 -8.25 -0.75 3.75
C ASN A 90 -7.80 -2.18 3.42
N LEU A 91 -7.71 -3.05 4.42
CA LEU A 91 -7.36 -4.46 4.25
C LEU A 91 -8.35 -5.18 3.36
N ASP A 92 -9.66 -4.92 3.52
CA ASP A 92 -10.69 -5.48 2.64
C ASP A 92 -10.42 -5.14 1.16
N VAL A 93 -10.23 -3.87 0.85
CA VAL A 93 -9.94 -3.42 -0.53
C VAL A 93 -8.69 -4.11 -1.06
N MET A 94 -7.58 -4.06 -0.32
CA MET A 94 -6.31 -4.63 -0.75
C MET A 94 -6.40 -6.15 -0.94
N ARG A 95 -7.04 -6.85 -0.01
CA ARG A 95 -7.23 -8.30 -0.06
C ARG A 95 -8.09 -8.73 -1.25
N ARG A 96 -9.22 -8.04 -1.49
CA ARG A 96 -10.11 -8.33 -2.63
C ARG A 96 -9.37 -8.18 -3.95
N PHE A 97 -8.63 -7.09 -4.13
CA PHE A 97 -7.91 -6.84 -5.38
C PHE A 97 -6.68 -7.74 -5.56
N SER A 98 -5.95 -8.05 -4.49
CA SER A 98 -4.87 -9.05 -4.50
C SER A 98 -5.39 -10.42 -4.95
N LEU A 99 -6.49 -10.90 -4.36
CA LEU A 99 -7.12 -12.17 -4.75
C LEU A 99 -7.60 -12.16 -6.20
N LYS A 100 -8.30 -11.09 -6.61
CA LYS A 100 -8.84 -10.95 -7.96
C LYS A 100 -7.76 -10.98 -9.04
N ASN A 101 -6.59 -10.40 -8.77
CA ASN A 101 -5.48 -10.31 -9.73
C ASN A 101 -4.41 -11.39 -9.54
N GLY A 102 -4.53 -12.24 -8.51
CA GLY A 102 -3.57 -13.32 -8.26
C GLY A 102 -2.17 -12.83 -7.86
N ILE A 103 -2.07 -11.65 -7.26
CA ILE A 103 -0.78 -11.08 -6.82
C ILE A 103 -0.65 -11.09 -5.29
N PRO A 104 0.56 -11.23 -4.74
CA PRO A 104 0.78 -11.13 -3.30
C PRO A 104 0.39 -9.74 -2.75
N PHE A 105 -0.07 -9.72 -1.50
CA PHE A 105 -0.35 -8.50 -0.75
C PHE A 105 0.61 -8.39 0.44
N TRP A 106 1.28 -7.25 0.57
CA TRP A 106 2.16 -6.90 1.69
C TRP A 106 1.64 -5.67 2.44
N ASN A 107 1.84 -5.67 3.75
CA ASN A 107 1.49 -4.57 4.64
C ASN A 107 2.63 -4.32 5.62
N PHE A 108 2.92 -3.05 5.92
CA PHE A 108 3.83 -2.68 7.00
C PHE A 108 3.03 -2.37 8.25
N PHE A 109 3.57 -2.80 9.40
CA PHE A 109 2.93 -2.61 10.70
C PHE A 109 3.66 -1.54 11.50
N ASN A 110 2.90 -0.72 12.21
CA ASN A 110 3.49 0.22 13.15
C ASN A 110 4.02 -0.58 14.36
N ILE A 111 5.33 -0.54 14.57
CA ILE A 111 6.04 -1.23 15.65
C ILE A 111 6.88 -0.28 16.52
N MET A 112 6.77 1.02 16.28
CA MET A 112 7.48 2.06 17.03
C MET A 112 6.73 3.39 16.92
N PRO A 113 6.86 4.30 17.90
CA PRO A 113 6.21 5.60 17.84
C PRO A 113 6.76 6.42 16.68
N PHE A 114 5.87 7.07 15.93
CA PHE A 114 6.20 7.99 14.86
C PHE A 114 5.04 8.97 14.63
N GLY A 115 5.33 10.26 14.53
CA GLY A 115 4.30 11.28 14.30
C GLY A 115 3.16 11.20 15.33
N PRO A 116 1.89 11.04 14.91
CA PRO A 116 0.76 10.91 15.82
C PRO A 116 0.61 9.50 16.43
N HIS A 117 1.37 8.51 15.97
CA HIS A 117 1.26 7.11 16.41
C HIS A 117 2.01 6.90 17.73
N THR A 118 1.37 6.15 18.63
CA THR A 118 1.93 5.78 19.93
C THR A 118 2.91 4.63 19.79
N ASP A 119 3.73 4.42 20.82
CA ASP A 119 4.47 3.16 20.97
C ASP A 119 3.44 2.02 21.18
N PRO A 120 3.29 1.09 20.23
CA PRO A 120 2.22 0.11 20.28
C PRO A 120 2.50 -0.96 21.35
N THR A 121 1.45 -1.40 22.05
CA THR A 121 1.57 -2.57 22.93
C THR A 121 1.74 -3.85 22.11
N GLU A 122 2.24 -4.92 22.73
CA GLU A 122 2.33 -6.23 22.08
C GLU A 122 0.96 -6.69 21.52
N ASP A 123 -0.13 -6.47 22.26
CA ASP A 123 -1.48 -6.80 21.82
C ASP A 123 -1.92 -6.00 20.59
N GLN A 124 -1.53 -4.73 20.50
CA GLN A 124 -1.82 -3.88 19.33
C GLN A 124 -1.02 -4.33 18.11
N VAL A 125 0.24 -4.75 18.29
CA VAL A 125 1.05 -5.33 17.20
C VAL A 125 0.45 -6.65 16.73
N ARG A 126 0.08 -7.55 17.66
CA ARG A 126 -0.59 -8.82 17.35
C ARG A 126 -1.89 -8.58 16.60
N TRP A 127 -2.71 -7.62 17.04
CA TRP A 127 -3.96 -7.27 16.37
C TRP A 127 -3.73 -6.80 14.93
N GLN A 128 -2.76 -5.91 14.69
CA GLN A 128 -2.42 -5.46 13.34
C GLN A 128 -2.05 -6.63 12.42
N ILE A 129 -1.20 -7.54 12.91
CA ILE A 129 -0.69 -8.69 12.14
C ILE A 129 -1.77 -9.73 11.87
N PHE A 130 -2.51 -10.17 12.89
CA PHE A 130 -3.48 -11.27 12.75
C PHE A 130 -4.78 -10.88 12.06
N THR A 131 -5.03 -9.58 11.90
CA THR A 131 -6.18 -9.08 11.13
C THR A 131 -5.87 -8.99 9.62
N SER A 132 -4.58 -8.95 9.23
CA SER A 132 -4.13 -8.86 7.83
C SER A 132 -4.11 -10.19 7.08
#